data_AF-A0A183GE92-F1
#
_entry.id   AF-A0A183GE92-F1
#
_cell.length_a   1.000
_cell.length_b   1.000
_cell.length_c   1.000
_cell.angle_alpha   90.00
_cell.angle_beta   90.00
_cell.angle_gamma   90.00
#
_symmetry.space_group_name_H-M   'P 1'
#
loop_
_entity.id
_entity.type
_entity.pdbx_description
1 polymer ?
#
loop_
_entity_poly.entity_id
_entity_poly.type
_entity_poly.pdbx_seq_one_letter_code
_entity_poly.pdbx_strand_id
1 'polypeptide(L)'
;LVYVFGMTLVFFGLTASIACFAFNVTFLYTVYAALGALLSMVYLAIDIQLIMGGRKFELSPEEYIFAAVQLFLDILNIFLFILQIFGKS
;
A
#
# COMPACT_ATOMS: atom_id res chain seq x y z
N LEU A 1 8.41 -18.67 20.15
CA LEU A 1 9.39 -18.18 19.14
C LEU A 1 8.75 -17.26 18.11
N VAL A 2 7.79 -17.72 17.29
CA VAL A 2 7.11 -16.87 16.29
C VAL A 2 6.42 -15.64 16.91
N TYR A 3 5.71 -15.82 18.03
CA TYR A 3 5.05 -14.72 18.74
C TYR A 3 6.03 -13.67 19.29
N VAL A 4 7.16 -14.12 19.83
CA VAL A 4 8.21 -13.24 20.39
C VAL A 4 8.88 -12.45 19.27
N PHE A 5 9.22 -13.11 18.16
CA PHE A 5 9.76 -12.47 16.97
C PHE A 5 8.79 -11.42 16.38
N GLY A 6 7.50 -11.76 16.32
CA GLY A 6 6.45 -10.84 15.86
C GLY A 6 6.37 -9.59 16.74
N MET A 7 6.36 -9.74 18.06
CA MET A 7 6.32 -8.59 18.96
C MET A 7 7.57 -7.72 18.84
N THR A 8 8.77 -8.30 18.74
CA THR A 8 9.99 -7.52 18.56
C THR A 8 9.98 -6.69 17.26
N LEU A 9 9.48 -7.26 16.16
CA LEU A 9 9.34 -6.54 14.89
C LEU A 9 8.34 -5.38 14.98
N VAL A 10 7.22 -5.57 15.67
CA VAL A 10 6.21 -4.52 15.86
C VAL A 10 6.76 -3.37 16.70
N PHE A 11 7.43 -3.66 17.82
CA PHE A 11 8.03 -2.62 18.66
C PHE A 11 9.16 -1.86 17.95
N PHE A 12 9.99 -2.56 17.16
CA PHE A 12 11.00 -1.93 16.32
C PHE A 12 10.38 -1.03 15.24
N GLY A 13 9.34 -1.51 14.56
CA GLY A 13 8.60 -0.71 13.56
C GLY A 13 7.96 0.54 14.17
N LEU A 14 7.39 0.43 15.38
CA LEU A 14 6.77 1.55 16.09
C LEU A 14 7.81 2.61 16.52
N THR A 15 8.94 2.17 17.06
CA THR A 15 10.02 3.08 17.48
C THR A 15 10.70 3.76 16.28
N ALA A 16 10.89 3.03 15.18
CA ALA A 16 11.41 3.59 13.94
C ALA A 16 10.44 4.64 13.34
N SER A 17 9.14 4.38 13.36
CA SER A 17 8.13 5.33 12.85
C SER A 17 8.01 6.61 13.70
N ILE A 18 8.12 6.50 15.03
CA ILE A 18 8.18 7.68 15.91
C ILE A 18 9.47 8.49 15.66
N ALA A 19 10.61 7.81 15.47
CA ALA A 19 11.88 8.46 15.13
C ALA A 19 11.85 9.16 13.76
N CYS A 20 11.20 8.56 12.74
CA CYS A 20 10.97 9.21 11.45
C CYS A 20 10.26 10.55 11.59
N PHE A 21 9.22 10.59 12.42
CA PHE A 21 8.40 11.78 12.63
C PHE A 21 9.15 12.87 13.40
N ALA A 22 9.97 12.48 14.39
CA ALA A 22 10.71 13.42 15.23
C ALA A 22 11.92 14.07 14.50
N PHE A 23 12.62 13.34 13.63
CA PHE A 23 13.89 13.80 13.06
C PHE A 23 13.81 14.33 11.62
N ASN A 24 12.61 14.41 11.01
CA ASN A 24 12.39 14.97 9.66
C ASN A 24 13.38 14.44 8.59
N VAL A 25 13.78 13.18 8.71
CA VAL A 25 14.84 12.63 7.86
C VAL A 25 14.26 12.39 6.47
N THR A 26 14.64 13.24 5.51
CA THR A 26 14.14 13.16 4.12
C THR A 26 14.34 11.78 3.51
N PHE A 27 15.42 11.08 3.84
CA PHE A 27 15.66 9.70 3.43
C PHE A 27 14.57 8.72 3.91
N LEU A 28 14.10 8.85 5.15
CA LEU A 28 13.07 7.97 5.71
C LEU A 28 11.71 8.19 5.04
N TYR A 29 11.38 9.42 4.64
CA TYR A 29 10.16 9.69 3.86
C TYR A 29 10.20 9.01 2.50
N THR A 30 11.34 9.03 1.81
CA THR A 30 11.51 8.34 0.53
C THR A 30 11.40 6.82 0.68
N VAL A 31 12.02 6.25 1.72
CA VAL A 31 11.91 4.81 2.02
C VAL A 31 10.47 4.43 2.36
N TYR A 32 9.76 5.23 3.15
CA TYR A 32 8.36 5.02 3.48
C TYR A 32 7.47 5.06 2.23
N ALA A 33 7.66 6.05 1.36
CA ALA A 33 6.93 6.16 0.11
C ALA A 33 7.21 4.98 -0.84
N ALA A 34 8.47 4.51 -0.91
CA ALA A 34 8.84 3.35 -1.71
C ALA A 34 8.19 2.05 -1.19
N LEU A 35 8.18 1.83 0.12
CA LEU A 35 7.49 0.68 0.73
C LEU A 35 5.97 0.77 0.53
N GLY A 36 5.39 1.97 0.69
CA GLY A 36 3.98 2.23 0.43
C GLY A 36 3.60 1.91 -1.03
N ALA A 37 4.37 2.39 -2.00
CA ALA A 37 4.16 2.09 -3.41
C ALA A 37 4.22 0.57 -3.69
N LEU A 38 5.21 -0.12 -3.13
CA LEU A 38 5.37 -1.56 -3.32
C LEU A 38 4.21 -2.35 -2.74
N LEU A 39 3.76 -2.00 -1.55
CA LEU A 39 2.58 -2.61 -0.93
C LEU A 39 1.31 -2.34 -1.74
N SER A 40 1.08 -1.10 -2.18
CA SER A 40 -0.08 -0.76 -3.01
C SER A 40 -0.08 -1.49 -4.35
N MET A 41 1.09 -1.73 -4.96
CA MET A 41 1.19 -2.56 -6.18
C MET A 41 0.80 -4.02 -5.92
N VAL A 42 1.16 -4.59 -4.75
CA VAL A 42 0.75 -5.95 -4.36
C VAL A 42 -0.76 -6.00 -4.11
N TYR A 43 -1.32 -5.01 -3.40
CA TYR A 43 -2.77 -4.90 -3.20
C TYR A 43 -3.53 -4.82 -4.52
N LEU A 44 -3.09 -3.98 -5.46
CA LEU A 44 -3.68 -3.88 -6.80
C LEU A 44 -3.65 -5.23 -7.53
N ALA A 45 -2.55 -5.98 -7.45
CA ALA A 45 -2.45 -7.29 -8.08
C ALA A 45 -3.45 -8.31 -7.47
N ILE A 46 -3.68 -8.25 -6.15
CA ILE A 46 -4.67 -9.07 -5.46
C ILE A 46 -6.09 -8.68 -5.86
N ASP A 47 -6.41 -7.38 -5.87
CA ASP A 47 -7.74 -6.87 -6.21
C ASP A 47 -8.09 -7.21 -7.67
N ILE A 48 -7.14 -7.04 -8.59
CA ILE A 48 -7.28 -7.47 -9.98
C ILE A 48 -7.54 -8.98 -10.06
N GLN A 49 -6.82 -9.81 -9.30
CA GLN A 49 -7.00 -11.25 -9.31
C GLN A 49 -8.35 -11.67 -8.70
N LEU A 50 -8.86 -10.95 -7.70
CA LEU A 50 -10.18 -11.19 -7.12
C LEU A 50 -11.30 -10.83 -8.11
N ILE A 51 -11.12 -9.76 -8.87
CA ILE A 51 -12.09 -9.30 -9.88
C ILE A 51 -12.08 -10.21 -11.12
N MET A 52 -10.89 -10.59 -11.62
CA MET A 52 -10.73 -11.34 -12.87
C MET A 52 -10.61 -12.87 -12.71
N GLY A 53 -10.15 -13.36 -11.55
CA GLY A 53 -9.65 -14.73 -11.38
C GLY A 53 -10.67 -15.83 -11.13
N GLY A 54 -11.98 -15.55 -11.10
CA GLY A 54 -12.95 -16.60 -10.73
C GLY A 54 -14.41 -16.39 -11.13
N ARG A 55 -14.73 -15.39 -11.95
CA ARG A 55 -16.13 -15.01 -12.23
C ARG A 55 -16.71 -15.88 -13.36
N LYS A 56 -17.22 -17.06 -13.00
CA LYS A 56 -18.15 -17.84 -13.83
C LYS A 56 -19.56 -17.23 -13.89
N PHE A 57 -19.82 -16.17 -13.11
CA PHE A 57 -21.07 -15.42 -13.06
C PHE A 57 -20.80 -13.95 -13.36
N GLU A 58 -21.62 -13.37 -14.24
CA GLU A 58 -21.56 -11.96 -14.62
C GLU A 58 -21.67 -11.07 -13.38
N LEU A 59 -20.77 -10.11 -13.33
CA LEU A 59 -20.64 -9.09 -12.30
C LEU A 59 -21.87 -8.16 -12.42
N SER A 60 -22.66 -8.03 -11.35
CA SER A 60 -23.81 -7.10 -11.36
C SER A 60 -23.30 -5.69 -11.68
N PRO A 61 -24.05 -4.84 -12.40
CA PRO A 61 -23.63 -3.47 -12.72
C PRO A 61 -23.17 -2.67 -11.49
N GLU A 62 -23.82 -2.90 -10.34
CA GLU A 62 -23.49 -2.23 -9.07
C GLU A 62 -22.12 -2.67 -8.54
N GLU A 63 -21.85 -3.97 -8.57
CA GLU A 63 -20.56 -4.54 -8.16
C GLU A 63 -19.44 -4.11 -9.12
N TYR A 64 -19.74 -3.96 -10.43
CA TYR A 64 -18.76 -3.52 -11.43
C TYR A 64 -18.30 -2.09 -11.15
N ILE A 65 -19.24 -1.19 -10.88
CA ILE A 65 -18.95 0.20 -10.53
C ILE A 65 -18.10 0.25 -9.25
N PHE A 66 -18.48 -0.52 -8.22
CA PHE A 66 -17.73 -0.58 -6.97
C PHE A 66 -16.29 -1.08 -7.17
N ALA A 67 -16.11 -2.18 -7.91
CA ALA A 67 -14.80 -2.73 -8.22
C ALA A 67 -13.93 -1.73 -9.01
N ALA A 68 -14.51 -1.03 -9.98
CA ALA A 68 -13.80 -0.01 -10.76
C ALA A 68 -13.34 1.17 -9.89
N VAL A 69 -14.19 1.64 -8.96
CA VAL A 69 -13.82 2.71 -8.01
C VAL A 69 -12.69 2.25 -7.09
N GLN A 70 -12.73 1.01 -6.60
CA GLN A 70 -11.68 0.49 -5.73
C GLN A 70 -10.32 0.39 -6.46
N LEU A 71 -10.30 -0.18 -7.67
CA LEU A 71 -9.10 -0.21 -8.51
C LEU A 71 -8.56 1.19 -8.81
N PHE A 72 -9.45 2.17 -9.05
CA PHE A 72 -9.06 3.56 -9.27
C PHE A 72 -8.35 4.16 -8.06
N LEU A 73 -8.88 3.94 -6.85
CA LEU A 73 -8.26 4.42 -5.61
C LEU A 73 -6.88 3.79 -5.37
N ASP A 74 -6.71 2.50 -5.67
CA ASP A 74 -5.43 1.83 -5.57
C ASP A 74 -4.37 2.41 -6.52
N ILE A 75 -4.76 2.65 -7.78
CA ILE A 75 -3.89 3.29 -8.78
C ILE A 75 -3.52 4.72 -8.34
N LEU A 76 -4.49 5.47 -7.81
CA LEU A 76 -4.26 6.83 -7.31
C LEU A 76 -3.26 6.83 -6.15
N ASN A 77 -3.38 5.89 -5.21
CA ASN A 77 -2.44 5.74 -4.11
C ASN A 77 -1.02 5.42 -4.60
N ILE A 78 -0.87 4.51 -5.56
CA ILE A 78 0.44 4.22 -6.19
C ILE A 78 1.03 5.48 -6.81
N PHE A 79 0.22 6.24 -7.55
CA PHE A 79 0.66 7.50 -8.16
C PHE A 79 1.13 8.52 -7.11
N LEU A 80 0.40 8.68 -6.00
CA LEU A 80 0.79 9.59 -4.93
C LEU A 80 2.10 9.16 -4.25
N PHE A 81 2.32 7.86 -4.02
CA PHE A 81 3.59 7.39 -3.48
C PHE A 81 4.76 7.64 -4.44
N ILE A 82 4.56 7.40 -5.74
CA ILE A 82 5.57 7.73 -6.76
C ILE A 82 5.84 9.24 -6.79
N LEU A 83 4.80 10.07 -6.73
CA LEU A 83 4.94 11.52 -6.67
C LEU A 83 5.69 11.97 -5.40
N GLN A 84 5.50 11.29 -4.28
CA GLN A 84 6.24 11.59 -3.05
C GLN A 84 7.74 11.24 -3.16
N ILE A 85 8.10 10.26 -3.99
CA ILE A 85 9.50 9.87 -4.26
C ILE A 85 10.18 10.87 -5.20
N PHE A 86 9.51 11.25 -6.30
CA PHE A 86 10.12 12.05 -7.38
C PHE A 86 9.74 13.53 -7.39
N GLY A 87 8.65 13.90 -6.72
CA GLY A 87 8.10 15.27 -6.71
C GLY A 87 8.74 16.21 -5.68
N LYS A 88 9.61 15.71 -4.81
CA LYS A 88 10.51 16.54 -4.00
C LYS A 88 11.71 16.94 -4.88
N SER A 89 11.55 18.03 -5.63
CA SER A 89 12.67 18.78 -6.22
C SER A 89 12.64 20.23 -5.74
#